data_AF-A0AA89BN29-F1
#
_entry.id   AF-A0AA89BN29-F1
#
_cell.length_a   1.000
_cell.length_b   1.000
_cell.length_c   1.000
_cell.angle_alpha   90.00
_cell.angle_beta   90.00
_cell.angle_gamma   90.00
#
_symmetry.space_group_name_H-M   'P 1'
#
loop_
_entity.id
_entity.type
_entity.pdbx_description
1 polymer ?
#
loop_
_entity_poly.entity_id
_entity_poly.type
_entity_poly.pdbx_seq_one_letter_code
_entity_poly.pdbx_strand_id
1 'polypeptide(L)'
;MWWSWRRYGFWLVKNLTKLDTFDDYLSNFDNASSAFASHLLDASDIHRQPHPYVTGDGTPMDFWDFSGWPLIPQNKGLQDPKILTPHLINHVNPNAKFVLIFREPAERLYSDYLFLGLGKPSPKAFHRKVEKSIVMFQRCKRKLSLRLCSFSRELHVTMPVRLYIGMYSTYLIEWLKVFPIQQFMFIRNEDYSKNINGTLEETFRFLDLEPLSNKTLEQIASSRRVHKTETKQKAGKMETRTRKLLKDFYAPFNRQLTAIVNDLRFLWKDVK
;
A
#
# COMPACT_ATOMS: atom_id res chain seq x y z
N MET A 1 1.79 12.18 -5.61
CA MET A 1 1.86 12.68 -4.23
C MET A 1 2.87 11.87 -3.43
N TRP A 2 3.77 12.55 -2.72
CA TRP A 2 4.95 12.00 -2.03
C TRP A 2 4.78 12.10 -0.50
N TRP A 3 3.52 12.02 -0.01
CA TRP A 3 3.20 12.10 1.42
C TRP A 3 3.27 10.76 2.15
N SER A 4 3.91 9.81 1.50
CA SER A 4 3.79 8.40 1.82
C SER A 4 4.62 8.05 3.08
N TRP A 5 5.68 8.82 3.38
CA TRP A 5 6.63 8.49 4.44
C TRP A 5 6.42 9.15 5.80
N ARG A 6 5.61 10.22 5.92
CA ARG A 6 5.40 10.88 7.22
C ARG A 6 3.92 10.97 7.65
N ARG A 7 3.35 9.82 7.99
CA ARG A 7 1.93 9.67 8.35
C ARG A 7 1.63 10.39 9.67
N TYR A 8 0.67 11.32 9.64
CA TYR A 8 0.32 12.17 10.79
C TYR A 8 1.53 12.90 11.39
N GLY A 9 2.49 13.32 10.54
CA GLY A 9 3.73 13.98 10.96
C GLY A 9 4.84 13.03 11.45
N PHE A 10 4.62 11.71 11.48
CA PHE A 10 5.63 10.73 11.92
C PHE A 10 6.28 9.99 10.77
N TRP A 11 7.62 9.95 10.74
CA TRP A 11 8.35 9.15 9.77
C TRP A 11 8.14 7.66 9.98
N LEU A 12 7.74 6.92 8.96
CA LEU A 12 7.36 5.51 9.12
C LEU A 12 8.44 4.60 9.71
N VAL A 13 9.70 4.90 9.42
CA VAL A 13 10.87 4.07 9.79
C VAL A 13 11.69 4.67 10.94
N LYS A 14 11.43 5.92 11.34
CA LYS A 14 12.20 6.60 12.39
C LYS A 14 11.25 7.17 13.43
N ASN A 15 11.61 7.04 14.71
CA ASN A 15 10.95 7.78 15.76
C ASN A 15 11.44 9.22 15.69
N LEU A 16 10.75 10.07 14.92
CA LEU A 16 11.07 11.50 14.87
C LEU A 16 10.47 12.20 16.09
N THR A 17 11.21 13.18 16.60
CA THR A 17 10.82 14.02 17.73
C THR A 17 10.03 15.26 17.31
N LYS A 18 10.10 15.66 16.04
CA LYS A 18 9.38 16.83 15.49
C LYS A 18 8.26 16.36 14.57
N LEU A 19 7.04 16.80 14.87
CA LEU A 19 5.87 16.67 14.00
C LEU A 19 5.93 17.77 12.92
N ASP A 20 5.68 17.39 11.67
CA ASP A 20 5.45 18.36 10.61
C ASP A 20 4.11 19.08 10.83
N THR A 21 4.08 20.38 10.56
CA THR A 21 2.89 21.23 10.67
C THR A 21 1.98 21.10 9.44
N PHE A 22 0.78 21.68 9.50
CA PHE A 22 -0.09 21.78 8.33
C PHE A 22 0.51 22.66 7.23
N ASP A 23 1.25 23.71 7.59
CA ASP A 23 1.95 24.56 6.62
C ASP A 23 3.09 23.80 5.93
N ASP A 24 3.85 23.00 6.68
CA ASP A 24 4.85 22.08 6.12
C ASP A 24 4.22 21.06 5.13
N TYR A 25 2.94 20.73 5.34
CA TYR A 25 2.19 19.88 4.42
C TYR A 25 1.79 20.64 3.16
N LEU A 26 1.20 21.84 3.30
CA LEU A 26 0.75 22.67 2.18
C LEU A 26 1.91 23.05 1.24
N SER A 27 3.10 23.32 1.79
CA SER A 27 4.27 23.71 0.98
C SER A 27 4.71 22.63 -0.01
N ASN A 28 4.33 21.36 0.19
CA ASN A 28 4.62 20.30 -0.78
C ASN A 28 3.82 20.45 -2.09
N PHE A 29 2.74 21.21 -2.07
CA PHE A 29 1.89 21.45 -3.24
C PHE A 29 2.25 22.72 -3.98
N ASP A 30 3.11 23.59 -3.43
CA ASP A 30 3.43 24.90 -4.02
C ASP A 30 3.82 24.78 -5.48
N ASN A 31 4.75 23.88 -5.83
CA ASN A 31 5.17 23.67 -7.23
C ASN A 31 4.01 23.22 -8.13
N ALA A 32 3.15 22.30 -7.66
CA ALA A 32 2.03 21.81 -8.45
C ALA A 32 0.98 22.92 -8.61
N SER A 33 0.63 23.59 -7.53
CA SER A 33 -0.30 24.72 -7.49
C SER A 33 0.18 25.88 -8.37
N SER A 34 1.48 26.21 -8.37
CA SER A 34 2.07 27.22 -9.25
C SER A 34 1.98 26.80 -10.72
N ALA A 35 2.27 25.54 -11.06
CA ALA A 35 2.11 25.03 -12.43
C ALA A 35 0.65 25.06 -12.89
N PHE A 36 -0.29 24.70 -12.01
CA PHE A 36 -1.72 24.82 -12.29
C PHE A 36 -2.13 26.28 -12.52
N ALA A 37 -1.68 27.19 -11.66
CA ALA A 37 -1.98 28.62 -11.77
C ALA A 37 -1.44 29.22 -13.08
N SER A 38 -0.21 28.87 -13.50
CA SER A 38 0.33 29.34 -14.78
C SER A 38 -0.48 28.86 -15.99
N HIS A 39 -0.98 27.62 -15.95
CA HIS A 39 -1.80 27.08 -17.04
C HIS A 39 -3.23 27.65 -17.08
N LEU A 40 -3.76 28.12 -15.94
CA LEU A 40 -5.05 28.81 -15.88
C LEU A 40 -4.97 30.26 -16.37
N LEU A 41 -3.82 30.92 -16.18
CA LEU A 41 -3.62 32.32 -16.59
C LEU A 41 -3.26 32.47 -18.08
N ASP A 42 -2.70 31.43 -18.72
CA ASP A 42 -2.44 31.40 -20.18
C ASP A 42 -3.68 31.07 -21.02
N ALA A 43 -4.79 30.69 -20.40
CA ALA A 43 -6.02 30.32 -21.10
C ALA A 43 -6.92 31.57 -21.29
N SER A 44 -6.74 32.28 -22.40
CA SER A 44 -7.69 33.27 -22.93
C SER A 44 -9.00 32.65 -23.47
N ASP A 45 -9.20 31.35 -23.26
CA ASP A 45 -10.34 30.59 -23.78
C ASP A 45 -11.38 30.32 -22.68
N ILE A 46 -12.34 31.23 -22.59
CA ILE A 46 -13.49 31.23 -21.65
C ILE A 46 -14.41 29.99 -21.85
N HIS A 47 -14.18 29.17 -22.88
CA HIS A 47 -15.06 28.07 -23.26
C HIS A 47 -14.53 26.66 -23.00
N ARG A 48 -13.33 26.48 -22.41
CA ARG A 48 -12.95 25.17 -21.87
C ARG A 48 -13.76 24.88 -20.62
N GLN A 49 -14.87 24.15 -20.78
CA GLN A 49 -15.51 23.52 -19.63
C GLN A 49 -14.45 22.69 -18.89
N PRO A 50 -14.30 22.85 -17.56
CA PRO A 50 -13.35 22.05 -16.81
C PRO A 50 -13.73 20.58 -17.01
N HIS A 51 -12.85 19.83 -17.68
CA HIS A 51 -12.98 18.38 -17.72
C HIS A 51 -13.07 17.91 -16.25
N PRO A 52 -13.96 16.98 -15.88
CA PRO A 52 -13.94 16.41 -14.53
C PRO A 52 -12.55 15.79 -14.32
N TYR A 53 -11.69 16.50 -13.61
CA TYR A 53 -10.30 16.10 -13.43
C TYR A 53 -10.27 14.88 -12.53
N VAL A 54 -9.74 13.78 -13.04
CA VAL A 54 -9.45 12.61 -12.22
C VAL A 54 -8.20 12.92 -11.42
N THR A 55 -8.37 13.27 -10.15
CA THR A 55 -7.26 13.38 -9.21
C THR A 55 -7.01 12.00 -8.59
N GLY A 56 -5.77 11.54 -8.61
CA GLY A 56 -5.37 10.27 -8.02
C GLY A 56 -4.29 10.44 -6.96
N ASP A 57 -4.32 9.57 -5.94
CA ASP A 57 -3.21 9.34 -5.05
C ASP A 57 -2.69 7.90 -5.21
N GLY A 58 -1.37 7.74 -5.11
CA GLY A 58 -0.68 6.46 -5.32
C GLY A 58 0.02 5.95 -4.06
N THR A 59 -0.41 6.37 -2.87
CA THR A 59 0.25 6.07 -1.60
C THR A 59 -0.18 4.70 -1.06
N PRO A 60 0.69 3.68 -1.11
CA PRO A 60 0.28 2.34 -0.64
C PRO A 60 0.06 2.29 0.88
N MET A 61 0.62 3.24 1.63
CA MET A 61 0.49 3.31 3.09
C MET A 61 -0.88 3.73 3.55
N ASP A 62 -1.66 4.39 2.71
CA ASP A 62 -3.05 4.72 3.01
C ASP A 62 -3.83 3.46 3.36
N PHE A 63 -3.60 2.40 2.59
CA PHE A 63 -4.27 1.12 2.76
C PHE A 63 -3.98 0.42 4.08
N TRP A 64 -2.72 0.37 4.52
CA TRP A 64 -2.30 -0.52 5.62
C TRP A 64 -1.75 0.18 6.86
N ASP A 65 -1.27 1.42 6.77
CA ASP A 65 -0.71 2.09 7.94
C ASP A 65 -1.79 2.78 8.75
N PHE A 66 -2.28 2.06 9.76
CA PHE A 66 -3.17 2.57 10.79
C PHE A 66 -2.43 2.83 12.11
N SER A 67 -1.10 2.82 12.14
CA SER A 67 -0.35 2.91 13.39
C SER A 67 -0.44 4.27 14.08
N GLY A 68 -0.84 5.31 13.34
CA GLY A 68 -1.12 6.66 13.86
C GLY A 68 -2.50 6.83 14.47
N TRP A 69 -3.33 5.78 14.56
CA TRP A 69 -4.69 5.90 15.08
C TRP A 69 -4.84 6.59 16.45
N PRO A 70 -3.91 6.46 17.43
CA PRO A 70 -4.05 7.13 18.73
C PRO A 70 -3.96 8.67 18.64
N LEU A 71 -3.43 9.18 17.53
CA LEU A 71 -3.24 10.62 17.29
C LEU A 71 -4.50 11.28 16.72
N ILE A 72 -5.47 10.48 16.27
CA ILE A 72 -6.75 10.98 15.77
C ILE A 72 -7.56 11.46 16.97
N PRO A 73 -7.97 12.75 17.04
CA PRO A 73 -8.66 13.31 18.21
C PRO A 73 -9.90 12.50 18.65
N GLN A 74 -10.64 11.95 17.69
CA GLN A 74 -11.84 11.14 17.91
C GLN A 74 -11.55 9.77 18.55
N ASN A 75 -10.28 9.36 18.63
CA ASN A 75 -9.84 8.15 19.33
C ASN A 75 -9.25 8.42 20.71
N LYS A 76 -9.23 9.68 21.18
CA LYS A 76 -8.62 10.05 22.46
C LYS A 76 -9.21 9.24 23.62
N GLY A 77 -8.35 8.56 24.37
CA GLY A 77 -8.73 7.75 25.53
C GLY A 77 -9.25 6.35 25.20
N LEU A 78 -9.37 5.98 23.92
CA LEU A 78 -9.81 4.65 23.52
C LEU A 78 -8.65 3.64 23.55
N GLN A 79 -8.96 2.40 23.90
CA GLN A 79 -8.02 1.28 23.85
C GLN A 79 -7.99 0.59 22.48
N ASP A 80 -8.96 0.90 21.62
CA ASP A 80 -9.12 0.36 20.29
C ASP A 80 -9.64 1.45 19.33
N PRO A 81 -9.13 1.55 18.08
CA PRO A 81 -9.50 2.63 17.18
C PRO A 81 -10.94 2.54 16.67
N LYS A 82 -11.68 3.62 16.90
CA LYS A 82 -13.00 3.88 16.31
C LYS A 82 -12.90 4.53 14.93
N ILE A 83 -12.02 5.52 14.79
CA ILE A 83 -11.76 6.24 13.54
C ILE A 83 -10.40 5.81 12.98
N LEU A 84 -10.36 5.56 11.67
CA LEU A 84 -9.18 5.14 10.92
C LEU A 84 -9.12 5.91 9.60
N THR A 85 -8.00 5.82 8.87
CA THR A 85 -7.82 6.42 7.54
C THR A 85 -9.02 6.27 6.60
N PRO A 86 -9.65 5.08 6.40
CA PRO A 86 -10.84 4.96 5.54
C PRO A 86 -11.99 5.89 5.97
N HIS A 87 -12.23 6.10 7.27
CA HIS A 87 -13.27 7.00 7.75
C HIS A 87 -12.98 8.45 7.39
N LEU A 88 -11.71 8.87 7.50
CA LEU A 88 -11.27 10.22 7.15
C LEU A 88 -11.40 10.46 5.64
N ILE A 89 -11.02 9.47 4.82
CA ILE A 89 -11.17 9.56 3.36
C ILE A 89 -12.65 9.61 2.99
N ASN A 90 -13.50 8.78 3.61
CA ASN A 90 -14.93 8.79 3.32
C ASN A 90 -15.60 10.11 3.68
N HIS A 91 -15.13 10.78 4.74
CA HIS A 91 -15.63 12.10 5.12
C HIS A 91 -15.33 13.17 4.06
N VAL A 92 -14.18 13.09 3.40
CA VAL A 92 -13.75 14.06 2.38
C VAL A 92 -14.28 13.70 0.99
N ASN A 93 -14.23 12.41 0.63
CA ASN A 93 -14.64 11.89 -0.65
C ASN A 93 -15.28 10.49 -0.50
N PRO A 94 -16.60 10.41 -0.27
CA PRO A 94 -17.29 9.14 -0.12
C PRO A 94 -17.32 8.31 -1.42
N ASN A 95 -17.16 8.95 -2.57
CA ASN A 95 -17.21 8.32 -3.89
C ASN A 95 -15.83 7.88 -4.40
N ALA A 96 -14.80 7.88 -3.54
CA ALA A 96 -13.44 7.49 -3.93
C ALA A 96 -13.38 6.05 -4.47
N LYS A 97 -12.75 5.83 -5.61
CA LYS A 97 -12.47 4.49 -6.14
C LYS A 97 -11.06 4.04 -5.75
N PHE A 98 -10.89 2.78 -5.43
CA PHE A 98 -9.64 2.19 -4.94
C PHE A 98 -9.14 1.11 -5.89
N VAL A 99 -7.91 1.27 -6.39
CA VAL A 99 -7.22 0.23 -7.17
C VAL A 99 -6.13 -0.36 -6.30
N LEU A 100 -6.30 -1.61 -5.88
CA LEU A 100 -5.39 -2.31 -4.97
C LEU A 100 -4.61 -3.39 -5.71
N ILE A 101 -3.30 -3.19 -5.86
CA ILE A 101 -2.41 -4.17 -6.47
C ILE A 101 -1.73 -5.01 -5.39
N PHE A 102 -2.16 -6.27 -5.22
CA PHE A 102 -1.53 -7.21 -4.30
C PHE A 102 -0.49 -8.07 -5.00
N ARG A 103 0.64 -8.26 -4.32
CA ARG A 103 1.71 -9.18 -4.71
C ARG A 103 1.75 -10.34 -3.72
N GLU A 104 2.26 -11.50 -4.12
CA GLU A 104 2.52 -12.60 -3.18
C GLU A 104 3.29 -12.08 -1.95
N PRO A 105 2.74 -12.23 -0.72
CA PRO A 105 3.19 -11.46 0.44
C PRO A 105 4.61 -11.81 0.90
N ALA A 106 5.09 -13.03 0.68
CA ALA A 106 6.47 -13.40 1.00
C ALA A 106 7.47 -12.74 0.03
N GLU A 107 7.21 -12.76 -1.27
CA GLU A 107 7.99 -12.06 -2.30
C GLU A 107 7.94 -10.54 -2.12
N ARG A 108 6.78 -10.00 -1.72
CA ARG A 108 6.62 -8.60 -1.36
C ARG A 108 7.56 -8.24 -0.22
N LEU A 109 7.52 -9.00 0.88
CA LEU A 109 8.36 -8.77 2.06
C LEU A 109 9.85 -8.89 1.76
N TYR A 110 10.25 -9.86 0.93
CA TYR A 110 11.66 -10.00 0.56
C TYR A 110 12.12 -8.83 -0.31
N SER A 111 11.28 -8.37 -1.24
CA SER A 111 11.54 -7.15 -2.03
C SER A 111 11.65 -5.92 -1.13
N ASP A 112 10.78 -5.82 -0.14
CA ASP A 112 10.72 -4.75 0.86
C ASP A 112 12.00 -4.65 1.69
N TYR A 113 12.47 -5.79 2.21
CA TYR A 113 13.71 -5.92 2.97
C TYR A 113 14.93 -5.39 2.21
N LEU A 114 15.03 -5.74 0.92
CA LEU A 114 16.15 -5.38 0.07
C LEU A 114 16.08 -3.92 -0.38
N PHE A 115 14.88 -3.43 -0.72
CA PHE A 115 14.67 -2.06 -1.14
C PHE A 115 14.98 -1.07 -0.01
N LEU A 116 14.56 -1.37 1.21
CA LEU A 116 14.78 -0.52 2.38
C LEU A 116 16.14 -0.70 3.05
N GLY A 117 16.97 -1.64 2.60
CA GLY A 117 18.27 -1.90 3.22
C GLY A 117 18.16 -2.31 4.69
N LEU A 118 17.14 -3.07 5.07
CA LEU A 118 16.86 -3.43 6.48
C LEU A 118 17.87 -4.43 7.07
N GLY A 119 18.99 -4.69 6.39
CA GLY A 119 20.06 -5.58 6.82
C GLY A 119 20.95 -5.99 5.65
N LYS A 120 21.84 -6.96 5.90
CA LYS A 120 22.71 -7.51 4.85
C LYS A 120 21.86 -8.07 3.71
N PRO A 121 22.14 -7.75 2.43
CA PRO A 121 21.38 -8.23 1.29
C PRO A 121 21.68 -9.71 1.01
N SER A 122 21.22 -10.58 1.91
CA SER A 122 21.50 -12.01 1.95
C SER A 122 20.24 -12.78 2.37
N PRO A 123 19.90 -13.88 1.68
CA PRO A 123 18.76 -14.73 2.03
C PRO A 123 18.84 -15.27 3.47
N LYS A 124 20.04 -15.61 3.94
CA LYS A 124 20.29 -16.11 5.32
C LYS A 124 20.06 -15.02 6.37
N ALA A 125 20.48 -13.79 6.10
CA ALA A 125 20.24 -12.66 7.00
C ALA A 125 18.75 -12.31 7.05
N PHE A 126 18.07 -12.37 5.92
CA PHE A 126 16.62 -12.18 5.83
C PHE A 126 15.86 -13.24 6.65
N HIS A 127 16.23 -14.53 6.53
CA HIS A 127 15.62 -15.63 7.30
C HIS A 127 15.60 -15.35 8.81
N ARG A 128 16.76 -15.02 9.39
CA ARG A 128 16.89 -14.72 10.83
C ARG A 128 16.00 -13.56 11.27
N LYS A 129 15.85 -12.55 10.41
CA LYS A 129 14.98 -11.39 10.68
C LYS A 129 13.50 -11.78 10.59
N VAL A 130 13.12 -12.64 9.66
CA VAL A 130 11.76 -13.19 9.57
C VAL A 130 11.41 -13.96 10.83
N GLU A 131 12.26 -14.89 11.29
CA GLU A 131 12.02 -15.67 12.51
C GLU A 131 11.80 -14.75 13.73
N LYS A 132 12.71 -13.79 13.93
CA LYS A 132 12.60 -12.82 15.02
C LYS A 132 11.30 -12.00 14.93
N SER A 133 10.93 -11.57 13.73
CA SER A 133 9.73 -10.77 13.50
C SER A 133 8.44 -11.56 13.78
N ILE A 134 8.40 -12.85 13.41
CA ILE A 134 7.28 -13.73 13.73
C ILE A 134 7.17 -13.91 15.24
N VAL A 135 8.27 -14.16 15.95
CA VAL A 135 8.25 -14.30 17.42
C VAL A 135 7.74 -13.02 18.09
N MET A 136 8.19 -11.85 17.64
CA MET A 136 7.72 -10.55 18.14
C MET A 136 6.20 -10.39 17.92
N PHE A 137 5.71 -10.71 16.73
CA PHE A 137 4.29 -10.64 16.40
C PHE A 137 3.45 -11.60 17.26
N GLN A 138 3.90 -12.85 17.43
CA GLN A 138 3.21 -13.82 18.28
C GLN A 138 3.20 -13.41 19.75
N ARG A 139 4.28 -12.80 20.25
CA ARG A 139 4.33 -12.25 21.61
C ARG A 139 3.28 -11.14 21.80
N CYS A 140 3.11 -10.27 20.80
CA CYS A 140 2.03 -9.28 20.83
C CYS A 140 0.65 -9.96 20.89
N LYS A 141 0.41 -10.94 20.02
CA LYS A 141 -0.87 -11.67 19.95
C LYS A 141 -1.25 -12.44 21.21
N ARG A 142 -0.30 -12.74 22.10
CA ARG A 142 -0.60 -13.32 23.43
C ARG A 142 -1.27 -12.33 24.39
N LYS A 143 -1.13 -11.03 24.12
CA LYS A 143 -1.61 -9.95 24.99
C LYS A 143 -2.75 -9.14 24.37
N LEU A 144 -2.71 -8.98 23.04
CA LEU A 144 -3.59 -8.09 22.30
C LEU A 144 -4.22 -8.80 21.11
N SER A 145 -5.29 -8.22 20.57
CA SER A 145 -5.95 -8.73 19.38
C SER A 145 -5.04 -8.64 18.14
N LEU A 146 -5.33 -9.44 17.11
CA LEU A 146 -4.67 -9.35 15.80
C LEU A 146 -4.69 -7.91 15.27
N ARG A 147 -5.84 -7.23 15.41
CA ARG A 147 -6.07 -5.86 14.94
C ARG A 147 -5.12 -4.88 15.62
N LEU A 148 -5.06 -4.89 16.96
CA LEU A 148 -4.18 -4.01 17.72
C LEU A 148 -2.69 -4.30 17.48
N CYS A 149 -2.29 -5.57 17.34
CA CYS A 149 -0.92 -5.91 16.97
C CYS A 149 -0.55 -5.42 15.56
N SER A 150 -1.49 -5.51 14.62
CA SER A 150 -1.28 -5.07 13.24
C SER A 150 -1.18 -3.55 13.12
N PHE A 151 -1.70 -2.79 14.09
CA PHE A 151 -1.65 -1.32 14.12
C PHE A 151 -0.67 -0.79 15.18
N SER A 152 0.11 -1.66 15.81
CA SER A 152 1.05 -1.24 16.85
C SER A 152 2.24 -0.50 16.23
N ARG A 153 2.32 0.80 16.49
CA ARG A 153 3.45 1.65 16.06
C ARG A 153 4.79 1.16 16.61
N GLU A 154 4.83 0.79 17.88
CA GLU A 154 6.02 0.21 18.52
C GLU A 154 6.49 -1.02 17.76
N LEU A 155 5.57 -1.93 17.45
CA LEU A 155 5.90 -3.14 16.71
C LEU A 155 6.34 -2.82 15.28
N HIS A 156 5.70 -1.85 14.61
CA HIS A 156 6.04 -1.44 13.25
C HIS A 156 7.47 -0.90 13.13
N VAL A 157 7.93 -0.16 14.13
CA VAL A 157 9.26 0.46 14.18
C VAL A 157 10.35 -0.52 14.64
N THR A 158 10.04 -1.41 15.58
CA THR A 158 11.04 -2.31 16.18
C THR A 158 11.20 -3.63 15.42
N MET A 159 10.20 -4.04 14.64
CA MET A 159 10.22 -5.33 13.94
C MET A 159 11.31 -5.35 12.85
N PRO A 160 12.20 -6.36 12.83
CA PRO A 160 13.31 -6.42 11.87
C PRO A 160 12.93 -6.44 10.39
N VAL A 161 11.73 -6.93 10.06
CA VAL A 161 11.11 -6.88 8.72
C VAL A 161 9.62 -6.59 8.86
N ARG A 162 9.02 -5.91 7.87
CA ARG A 162 7.64 -5.42 7.95
C ARG A 162 6.60 -6.49 7.59
N LEU A 163 6.51 -7.56 8.38
CA LEU A 163 5.57 -8.68 8.17
C LEU A 163 4.12 -8.21 8.04
N TYR A 164 3.77 -7.21 8.84
CA TYR A 164 2.38 -6.78 8.98
C TYR A 164 1.76 -6.29 7.68
N ILE A 165 2.54 -5.66 6.79
CA ILE A 165 2.06 -5.12 5.51
C ILE A 165 1.49 -6.23 4.60
N GLY A 166 2.01 -7.46 4.70
CA GLY A 166 1.53 -8.59 3.89
C GLY A 166 0.19 -9.18 4.37
N MET A 167 -0.34 -8.74 5.52
CA MET A 167 -1.60 -9.25 6.09
C MET A 167 -2.81 -8.54 5.47
N TYR A 168 -2.92 -8.54 4.13
CA TYR A 168 -3.83 -7.67 3.37
C TYR A 168 -5.29 -7.69 3.84
N SER A 169 -5.84 -8.87 4.15
CA SER A 169 -7.21 -9.02 4.64
C SER A 169 -7.47 -8.30 5.96
N THR A 170 -6.46 -8.17 6.82
CA THR A 170 -6.57 -7.44 8.10
C THR A 170 -6.91 -5.98 7.86
N TYR A 171 -6.35 -5.38 6.83
CA TYR A 171 -6.59 -3.98 6.48
C TYR A 171 -7.84 -3.83 5.63
N LEU A 172 -8.04 -4.70 4.62
CA LEU A 172 -9.19 -4.63 3.72
C LEU A 172 -10.52 -4.67 4.49
N ILE A 173 -10.61 -5.44 5.57
CA ILE A 173 -11.81 -5.49 6.41
C ILE A 173 -12.13 -4.12 7.03
N GLU A 174 -11.14 -3.33 7.43
CA GLU A 174 -11.39 -1.99 7.95
C GLU A 174 -11.87 -1.02 6.87
N TRP A 175 -11.37 -1.17 5.65
CA TRP A 175 -11.84 -0.39 4.50
C TRP A 175 -13.29 -0.73 4.13
N LEU A 176 -13.63 -2.02 4.11
CA LEU A 176 -14.97 -2.49 3.74
C LEU A 176 -16.05 -2.22 4.81
N LYS A 177 -15.66 -1.84 6.03
CA LYS A 177 -16.61 -1.29 7.02
C LYS A 177 -17.11 0.10 6.64
N VAL A 178 -16.39 0.81 5.77
CA VAL A 178 -16.65 2.22 5.44
C VAL A 178 -17.07 2.37 3.98
N PHE A 179 -16.43 1.65 3.07
CA PHE A 179 -16.69 1.73 1.64
C PHE A 179 -17.28 0.43 1.10
N PRO A 180 -18.24 0.50 0.17
CA PRO A 180 -18.78 -0.67 -0.51
C PRO A 180 -17.72 -1.33 -1.40
N ILE A 181 -17.76 -2.67 -1.51
CA ILE A 181 -16.76 -3.45 -2.26
C ILE A 181 -16.69 -3.07 -3.76
N GLN A 182 -17.79 -2.53 -4.31
CA GLN A 182 -17.87 -2.06 -5.70
C GLN A 182 -16.95 -0.87 -5.98
N GLN A 183 -16.54 -0.12 -4.95
CA GLN A 183 -15.53 0.94 -5.06
C GLN A 183 -14.10 0.39 -5.09
N PHE A 184 -13.89 -0.93 -5.11
CA PHE A 184 -12.57 -1.55 -5.12
C PHE A 184 -12.35 -2.39 -6.38
N MET A 185 -11.22 -2.16 -7.02
CA MET A 185 -10.63 -3.05 -8.02
C MET A 185 -9.42 -3.75 -7.42
N PHE A 186 -9.42 -5.09 -7.45
CA PHE A 186 -8.32 -5.90 -6.93
C PHE A 186 -7.49 -6.46 -8.09
N ILE A 187 -6.21 -6.10 -8.12
CA ILE A 187 -5.28 -6.54 -9.15
C ILE A 187 -4.23 -7.44 -8.50
N ARG A 188 -3.97 -8.58 -9.12
CA ARG A 188 -2.85 -9.44 -8.75
C ARG A 188 -1.62 -9.05 -9.56
N ASN A 189 -0.54 -8.66 -8.87
CA ASN A 189 0.69 -8.17 -9.49
C ASN A 189 1.32 -9.19 -10.45
N GLU A 190 1.24 -10.48 -10.12
CA GLU A 190 1.76 -11.56 -10.97
C GLU A 190 1.02 -11.68 -12.32
N ASP A 191 -0.27 -11.35 -12.34
CA ASP A 191 -1.11 -11.39 -13.54
C ASP A 191 -0.96 -10.08 -14.34
N TYR A 192 -0.95 -8.94 -13.64
CA TYR A 192 -0.64 -7.64 -14.25
C TYR A 192 0.67 -7.66 -15.04
N SER A 193 1.71 -8.28 -14.48
CA SER A 193 3.02 -8.36 -15.16
C SER A 193 3.01 -9.20 -16.44
N LYS A 194 1.98 -10.06 -16.64
CA LYS A 194 1.81 -10.90 -17.83
C LYS A 194 0.87 -10.29 -18.85
N ASN A 195 -0.11 -9.48 -18.41
CA ASN A 195 -1.10 -8.84 -19.27
C ASN A 195 -1.35 -7.38 -18.84
N ILE A 196 -0.40 -6.50 -19.20
CA ILE A 196 -0.49 -5.07 -18.87
C ILE A 196 -1.66 -4.43 -19.62
N ASN A 197 -1.81 -4.70 -20.93
CA ASN A 197 -2.87 -4.11 -21.76
C ASN A 197 -4.26 -4.40 -21.20
N GLY A 198 -4.60 -5.68 -20.97
CA GLY A 198 -5.92 -6.04 -20.44
C GLY A 198 -6.17 -5.46 -19.05
N THR A 199 -5.14 -5.40 -18.19
CA THR A 199 -5.28 -4.76 -16.87
C THR A 199 -5.55 -3.26 -16.98
N LEU A 200 -4.88 -2.56 -17.91
CA LEU A 200 -5.11 -1.14 -18.15
C LEU A 200 -6.52 -0.88 -18.69
N GLU A 201 -6.98 -1.67 -19.65
CA GLU A 201 -8.34 -1.56 -20.18
C GLU A 201 -9.40 -1.75 -19.09
N GLU A 202 -9.25 -2.77 -18.23
CA GLU A 202 -10.14 -2.99 -17.08
C GLU A 202 -10.07 -1.84 -16.08
N THR A 203 -8.88 -1.28 -15.83
CA THR A 203 -8.70 -0.15 -14.91
C THR A 203 -9.39 1.11 -15.43
N PHE A 204 -9.24 1.42 -16.71
CA PHE A 204 -9.90 2.59 -17.33
C PHE A 204 -11.42 2.45 -17.29
N ARG A 205 -11.94 1.25 -17.59
CA ARG A 205 -13.37 0.96 -17.45
C ARG A 205 -13.85 1.11 -16.01
N PHE A 206 -13.12 0.57 -15.04
CA PHE A 206 -13.45 0.70 -13.62
C PHE A 206 -13.48 2.16 -13.16
N LEU A 207 -12.60 3.00 -13.71
CA LEU A 207 -12.53 4.43 -13.40
C LEU A 207 -13.54 5.28 -14.20
N ASP A 208 -14.37 4.67 -15.05
CA ASP A 208 -15.28 5.35 -15.99
C ASP A 208 -14.56 6.33 -16.93
N LEU A 209 -13.41 5.91 -17.47
CA LEU A 209 -12.59 6.68 -18.40
C LEU A 209 -12.71 6.18 -19.83
N GLU A 210 -12.50 7.10 -20.78
CA GLU A 210 -12.42 6.74 -22.19
C GLU A 210 -11.29 5.73 -22.43
N PRO A 211 -11.52 4.67 -23.22
CA PRO A 211 -10.49 3.68 -23.51
C PRO A 211 -9.25 4.30 -24.14
N LEU A 212 -8.08 3.78 -23.76
CA LEU A 212 -6.82 4.16 -24.41
C LEU A 212 -6.77 3.61 -25.84
N SER A 213 -6.14 4.36 -26.75
CA SER A 213 -5.82 3.84 -28.08
C SER A 213 -4.86 2.65 -27.99
N ASN A 214 -4.95 1.70 -28.93
CA ASN A 214 -4.04 0.54 -29.00
C ASN A 214 -2.57 0.96 -29.00
N LYS A 215 -2.24 2.03 -29.74
CA LYS A 215 -0.89 2.60 -29.78
C LYS A 215 -0.41 3.05 -28.40
N THR A 216 -1.27 3.74 -27.64
CA THR A 216 -0.93 4.20 -26.28
C THR A 216 -0.77 3.02 -25.32
N LEU A 217 -1.63 2.01 -25.41
CA LEU A 217 -1.51 0.78 -24.59
C LEU A 217 -0.18 0.08 -24.86
N GLU A 218 0.19 -0.12 -26.12
CA GLU A 218 1.47 -0.73 -26.51
C GLU A 218 2.67 0.07 -26.02
N GLN A 219 2.62 1.41 -26.13
CA GLN A 219 3.67 2.29 -25.61
C GLN A 219 3.86 2.13 -24.09
N ILE A 220 2.76 2.08 -23.33
CA ILE A 220 2.82 1.90 -21.87
C ILE A 220 3.34 0.49 -21.54
N ALA A 221 2.83 -0.54 -22.18
CA ALA A 221 3.20 -1.93 -21.89
C ALA A 221 4.63 -2.27 -22.28
N SER A 222 5.17 -1.63 -23.33
CA SER A 222 6.57 -1.77 -23.74
C SER A 222 7.54 -0.87 -22.96
N SER A 223 7.02 0.04 -22.13
CA SER A 223 7.85 0.99 -21.39
C SER A 223 8.84 0.29 -20.45
N ARG A 224 10.07 0.81 -20.40
CA ARG A 224 11.11 0.24 -19.55
C ARG A 224 10.76 0.47 -18.09
N ARG A 225 10.73 -0.60 -17.29
CA ARG A 225 10.60 -0.49 -15.83
C ARG A 225 11.76 0.35 -15.25
N VAL A 226 11.43 1.56 -14.80
CA VAL A 226 12.38 2.57 -14.31
C VAL A 226 12.93 2.19 -12.92
N HIS A 227 12.07 1.71 -12.02
CA HIS A 227 12.45 1.37 -10.65
C HIS A 227 12.68 -0.14 -10.49
N LYS A 228 13.95 -0.56 -10.57
CA LYS A 228 14.39 -1.94 -10.27
C LYS A 228 15.30 -1.94 -9.05
N THR A 229 15.01 -2.80 -8.07
CA THR A 229 15.89 -2.99 -6.91
C THR A 229 17.12 -3.81 -7.32
N GLU A 230 18.20 -3.15 -7.72
CA GLU A 230 19.44 -3.80 -8.16
C GLU A 230 20.00 -4.79 -7.13
N THR A 231 19.86 -4.44 -5.85
CA THR A 231 20.26 -5.28 -4.71
C THR A 231 19.59 -6.66 -4.74
N LYS A 232 18.38 -6.80 -5.31
CA LYS A 232 17.71 -8.10 -5.43
C LYS A 232 18.39 -9.04 -6.41
N GLN A 233 19.01 -8.51 -7.46
CA GLN A 233 19.78 -9.34 -8.38
C GLN A 233 21.03 -9.89 -7.68
N LYS A 234 21.72 -9.06 -6.89
CA LYS A 234 22.92 -9.43 -6.14
C LYS A 234 22.63 -10.38 -4.96
N ALA A 235 21.53 -10.15 -4.24
CA ALA A 235 21.16 -10.94 -3.07
C ALA A 235 20.70 -12.37 -3.42
N GLY A 236 20.26 -12.60 -4.66
CA GLY A 236 19.72 -13.89 -5.08
C GLY A 236 18.33 -14.19 -4.50
N LYS A 237 17.86 -15.41 -4.75
CA LYS A 237 16.52 -15.88 -4.35
C LYS A 237 16.44 -16.12 -2.84
N MET A 238 15.26 -15.87 -2.27
CA MET A 238 14.94 -16.22 -0.89
C MET A 238 15.10 -17.73 -0.66
N GLU A 239 15.61 -18.13 0.52
CA GLU A 239 15.75 -19.55 0.89
C GLU A 239 14.38 -20.25 0.93
N THR A 240 14.33 -21.51 0.47
CA THR A 240 13.10 -22.32 0.45
C THR A 240 12.45 -22.45 1.83
N ARG A 241 13.26 -22.62 2.89
CA ARG A 241 12.75 -22.67 4.27
C ARG A 241 12.08 -21.36 4.71
N THR A 242 12.63 -20.22 4.31
CA THR A 242 12.04 -18.90 4.59
C THR A 242 10.73 -18.73 3.84
N ARG A 243 10.68 -19.16 2.57
CA ARG A 243 9.46 -19.17 1.78
C ARG A 243 8.37 -20.00 2.45
N LYS A 244 8.68 -21.22 2.87
CA LYS A 244 7.74 -22.10 3.58
C LYS A 244 7.22 -21.42 4.86
N LEU A 245 8.13 -20.92 5.70
CA LEU A 245 7.78 -20.24 6.93
C LEU A 245 6.84 -19.04 6.71
N LEU A 246 7.11 -18.21 5.70
CA LEU A 246 6.25 -17.08 5.36
C LEU A 246 4.92 -17.51 4.74
N LYS A 247 4.91 -18.56 3.90
CA LYS A 247 3.66 -19.13 3.36
C LYS A 247 2.76 -19.61 4.48
N ASP A 248 3.32 -20.31 5.47
CA ASP A 248 2.56 -20.80 6.63
C ASP A 248 2.04 -19.63 7.48
N PHE A 249 2.86 -18.59 7.69
CA PHE A 249 2.45 -17.37 8.39
C PHE A 249 1.32 -16.62 7.68
N TYR A 250 1.40 -16.45 6.35
CA TYR A 250 0.42 -15.68 5.57
C TYR A 250 -0.83 -16.46 5.17
N ALA A 251 -0.80 -17.79 5.23
CA ALA A 251 -1.89 -18.67 4.82
C ALA A 251 -3.28 -18.28 5.38
N PRO A 252 -3.48 -18.00 6.69
CA PRO A 252 -4.78 -17.59 7.20
C PRO A 252 -5.26 -16.27 6.60
N PHE A 253 -4.36 -15.29 6.41
CA PHE A 253 -4.71 -13.99 5.83
C PHE A 253 -5.06 -14.10 4.36
N ASN A 254 -4.34 -14.93 3.60
CA ASN A 254 -4.60 -15.17 2.18
C ASN A 254 -5.96 -15.87 1.97
N ARG A 255 -6.31 -16.86 2.79
CA ARG A 255 -7.63 -17.50 2.75
C ARG A 255 -8.76 -16.51 3.02
N GLN A 256 -8.58 -15.64 4.02
CA GLN A 256 -9.55 -14.61 4.33
C GLN A 256 -9.65 -13.59 3.19
N LEU A 257 -8.53 -13.18 2.60
CA LEU A 257 -8.52 -12.29 1.44
C LEU A 257 -9.30 -12.89 0.28
N THR A 258 -9.06 -14.16 -0.05
CA THR A 258 -9.76 -14.84 -1.16
C THR A 258 -11.25 -14.95 -0.94
N ALA A 259 -11.69 -15.10 0.32
CA ALA A 259 -13.10 -15.10 0.66
C ALA A 259 -13.74 -13.70 0.49
N ILE A 260 -13.01 -12.64 0.83
CA ILE A 260 -13.48 -11.25 0.68
C ILE A 260 -13.56 -10.85 -0.79
N VAL A 261 -12.49 -11.08 -1.55
CA VAL A 261 -12.39 -10.66 -2.97
C VAL A 261 -13.07 -11.64 -3.93
N ASN A 262 -13.50 -12.80 -3.42
CA ASN A 262 -14.10 -13.90 -4.19
C ASN A 262 -13.23 -14.35 -5.39
N ASP A 263 -11.93 -14.51 -5.17
CA ASP A 263 -10.98 -14.94 -6.19
C ASP A 263 -9.86 -15.81 -5.58
N LEU A 264 -9.79 -17.07 -6.02
CA LEU A 264 -8.83 -18.06 -5.53
C LEU A 264 -7.39 -17.80 -5.96
N ARG A 265 -7.15 -16.94 -6.96
CA ARG A 265 -5.79 -16.58 -7.42
C ARG A 265 -4.98 -15.89 -6.32
N PHE A 266 -5.64 -15.20 -5.39
CA PHE A 266 -5.02 -14.60 -4.19
C PHE A 266 -4.61 -15.63 -3.11
N LEU A 267 -4.68 -16.95 -3.39
CA LEU A 267 -3.95 -17.96 -2.62
C LEU A 267 -2.49 -18.10 -3.08
N TRP A 268 -2.12 -17.55 -4.24
CA TRP A 268 -0.79 -17.61 -4.84
C TRP A 268 -0.19 -19.04 -4.93
N LYS A 269 -1.04 -20.05 -5.19
CA LYS A 269 -0.61 -21.46 -5.29
C LYS A 269 0.36 -21.70 -6.45
N ASP A 270 0.29 -20.89 -7.50
CA ASP A 270 1.12 -20.91 -8.70
C ASP A 270 2.48 -20.19 -8.52
N VAL A 271 2.66 -19.41 -7.45
CA VAL A 271 3.93 -18.72 -7.18
C VAL A 271 4.89 -19.66 -6.43
N LYS A 272 5.98 -20.02 -7.11
CA LYS A 272 7.03 -20.93 -6.62
C LYS A 272 8.17 -20.18 -5.94
#